data_AF-A0A6V2Y6C4-F1
#
_entry.id   AF-A0A6V2Y6C4-F1
#
_cell.length_a   1.000
_cell.length_b   1.000
_cell.length_c   1.000
_cell.angle_alpha   90.00
_cell.angle_beta   90.00
_cell.angle_gamma   90.00
#
_symmetry.space_group_name_H-M   'P 1'
#
loop_
_entity.id
_entity.type
_entity.pdbx_description
1 polymer ?
#
loop_
_entity_poly.entity_id
_entity_poly.type
_entity_poly.pdbx_seq_one_letter_code
_entity_poly.pdbx_strand_id
1 'polypeptide(L)'
;GGGGGGGGGGDDELCLLPAEQRVYNRVLSGLHSSISLHIARTYCLQPETGGECLRWGVNRSLAHSRVLAHKERLDNLYVAFAVMLRAVVKAGDAITAAVPPAGAAMGEGRREWETRLLPGTRAHGARRADGARWLAE
;
A
#
# COMPACT_ATOMS: atom_id res chain seq x y z
N GLY A 1 1.54 46.25 11.95
CA GLY A 1 0.74 45.48 10.98
C GLY A 1 1.64 44.46 10.32
N GLY A 2 1.17 43.23 10.19
CA GLY A 2 1.91 42.12 9.58
C GLY A 2 1.10 40.85 9.78
N GLY A 3 0.08 40.69 8.94
CA GLY A 3 -0.93 39.65 9.04
C GLY A 3 -0.42 38.25 8.68
N GLY A 4 -0.99 37.25 9.36
CA GLY A 4 -0.87 35.86 8.98
C GLY A 4 -1.66 35.56 7.70
N GLY A 5 -1.07 34.78 6.81
CA GLY A 5 -1.73 34.16 5.66
C GLY A 5 -1.84 32.67 5.90
N GLY A 6 -3.06 32.18 6.10
CA GLY A 6 -3.37 30.77 6.34
C GLY A 6 -3.18 29.91 5.10
N GLY A 7 -2.50 28.78 5.27
CA GLY A 7 -2.42 27.69 4.29
C GLY A 7 -3.56 26.69 4.49
N GLY A 8 -4.75 27.03 4.02
CA GLY A 8 -5.94 26.17 4.08
C GLY A 8 -6.71 26.21 2.76
N GLY A 9 -6.16 25.62 1.71
CA GLY A 9 -6.81 25.58 0.39
C GLY A 9 -6.54 24.32 -0.45
N GLY A 10 -5.84 23.32 0.09
CA GLY A 10 -5.51 22.10 -0.67
C GLY A 10 -6.50 20.95 -0.48
N ASP A 11 -7.26 20.96 0.61
CA ASP A 11 -8.28 19.99 0.98
C ASP A 11 -9.63 20.28 0.31
N ASP A 12 -9.97 21.55 0.15
CA ASP A 12 -11.18 22.00 -0.57
C ASP A 12 -11.10 21.66 -2.07
N GLU A 13 -9.93 21.82 -2.69
CA GLU A 13 -9.71 21.46 -4.11
C GLU A 13 -9.84 19.95 -4.35
N LEU A 14 -9.40 19.13 -3.38
CA LEU A 14 -9.56 17.67 -3.45
C LEU A 14 -11.02 17.25 -3.49
N CYS A 15 -11.91 17.99 -2.82
CA CYS A 15 -13.35 17.68 -2.76
C CYS A 15 -14.07 17.98 -4.08
N LEU A 16 -13.52 18.89 -4.90
CA LEU A 16 -14.07 19.26 -6.21
C LEU A 16 -13.70 18.27 -7.33
N LEU A 17 -12.69 17.41 -7.11
CA LEU A 17 -12.29 16.39 -8.08
C LEU A 17 -13.34 15.28 -8.19
N PRO A 18 -13.56 14.67 -9.38
CA PRO A 18 -14.34 13.46 -9.55
C PRO A 18 -13.89 12.33 -8.63
N ALA A 19 -14.81 11.42 -8.26
CA ALA A 19 -14.54 10.36 -7.30
C ALA A 19 -13.38 9.44 -7.73
N GLU A 20 -13.30 9.14 -9.02
CA GLU A 20 -12.29 8.32 -9.65
C GLU A 20 -10.91 8.97 -9.53
N GLN A 21 -10.84 10.27 -9.77
CA GLN A 21 -9.60 11.05 -9.68
C GLN A 21 -9.13 11.15 -8.23
N ARG A 22 -10.05 11.32 -7.26
CA ARG A 22 -9.70 11.30 -5.83
C ARG A 22 -9.10 9.96 -5.41
N VAL A 23 -9.72 8.86 -5.82
CA VAL A 23 -9.22 7.51 -5.51
C VAL A 23 -7.85 7.28 -6.15
N TYR A 24 -7.69 7.65 -7.43
CA TYR A 24 -6.43 7.55 -8.15
C TYR A 24 -5.30 8.31 -7.44
N ASN A 25 -5.55 9.57 -7.08
CA ASN A 25 -4.57 10.40 -6.37
C ASN A 25 -4.19 9.82 -5.00
N ARG A 26 -5.17 9.27 -4.25
CA ARG A 26 -4.89 8.60 -2.97
C ARG A 26 -4.01 7.37 -3.14
N VAL A 27 -4.26 6.55 -4.17
CA VAL A 27 -3.44 5.37 -4.45
C VAL A 27 -2.01 5.77 -4.81
N LEU A 28 -1.82 6.77 -5.69
CA LEU A 28 -0.49 7.27 -6.04
C LEU A 28 0.24 7.86 -4.83
N SER A 29 -0.46 8.65 -4.01
CA SER A 29 0.10 9.21 -2.78
C SER A 29 0.52 8.13 -1.79
N GLY A 30 -0.28 7.06 -1.67
CA GLY A 30 0.06 5.90 -0.86
C GLY A 30 1.29 5.15 -1.37
N LEU A 31 1.40 4.95 -2.69
CA LEU A 31 2.59 4.36 -3.32
C LEU A 31 3.84 5.21 -3.10
N HIS A 32 3.75 6.52 -3.26
CA HIS A 32 4.88 7.42 -2.97
C HIS A 32 5.31 7.33 -1.50
N SER A 33 4.35 7.23 -0.59
CA SER A 33 4.61 7.05 0.84
C SER A 33 5.29 5.70 1.12
N SER A 34 4.90 4.63 0.41
CA SER A 34 5.51 3.30 0.57
C SER A 34 6.97 3.28 0.11
N ILE A 35 7.29 3.92 -1.02
CA ILE A 35 8.67 4.06 -1.52
C ILE A 35 9.52 4.83 -0.51
N SER A 36 9.00 5.94 0.01
CA SER A 36 9.70 6.76 1.00
C SER A 36 10.03 5.98 2.28
N LEU A 37 9.10 5.16 2.76
CA LEU A 37 9.34 4.30 3.93
C LEU A 37 10.33 3.18 3.63
N HIS A 38 10.31 2.58 2.43
CA HIS A 38 11.30 1.56 2.05
C HIS A 38 12.72 2.15 1.99
N ILE A 39 12.88 3.34 1.40
CA ILE A 39 14.16 4.06 1.40
C ILE A 39 14.62 4.36 2.84
N ALA A 40 13.71 4.80 3.72
CA ALA A 40 14.05 5.05 5.11
C ALA A 40 14.37 3.78 5.90
N ARG A 41 13.79 2.62 5.55
CA ARG A 41 14.05 1.32 6.19
C ARG A 41 15.44 0.76 5.84
N THR A 42 15.88 1.01 4.61
CA THR A 42 17.14 0.54 4.04
C THR A 42 17.90 1.74 3.49
N TYR A 43 18.29 2.64 4.39
CA TYR A 43 19.01 3.87 4.08
C TYR A 43 20.51 3.70 4.28
N CYS A 44 21.33 4.39 3.49
CA CYS A 44 22.76 4.41 3.71
C CYS A 44 23.12 5.31 4.90
N LEU A 45 23.56 4.72 6.01
CA LEU A 45 23.93 5.46 7.23
C LEU A 45 25.41 5.89 7.22
N GLN A 46 26.25 5.24 6.43
CA GLN A 46 27.69 5.49 6.34
C GLN A 46 28.13 5.35 4.87
N PRO A 47 28.14 6.45 4.10
CA PRO A 47 28.63 6.44 2.71
C PRO A 47 30.16 6.45 2.65
N GLU A 48 30.75 5.73 1.69
CA GLU A 48 32.18 5.79 1.39
C GLU A 48 32.50 6.78 0.27
N THR A 49 33.75 7.23 0.25
CA THR A 49 34.38 7.87 -0.90
C THR A 49 34.44 6.88 -2.06
N GLY A 50 33.41 6.91 -2.92
CA GLY A 50 33.23 5.97 -4.03
C GLY A 50 31.76 5.71 -4.38
N GLY A 51 30.83 6.14 -3.51
CA GLY A 51 29.38 5.96 -3.74
C GLY A 51 28.82 4.65 -3.19
N GLU A 52 29.70 3.76 -2.72
CA GLU A 52 29.33 2.57 -1.97
C GLU A 52 28.87 2.94 -0.55
N CYS A 53 28.08 2.07 0.07
CA CYS A 53 27.60 2.26 1.42
C CYS A 53 28.17 1.19 2.36
N LEU A 54 28.89 1.61 3.40
CA LEU A 54 29.42 0.71 4.43
C LEU A 54 28.33 0.09 5.28
N ARG A 55 27.27 0.85 5.55
CA ARG A 55 26.24 0.43 6.50
C ARG A 55 24.85 0.89 6.07
N TRP A 56 24.05 -0.09 5.67
CA TRP A 56 22.62 0.07 5.47
C TRP A 56 21.86 -0.07 6.79
N GLY A 57 20.80 0.72 6.97
CA GLY A 57 19.98 0.64 8.17
C GLY A 57 18.78 1.56 8.16
N VAL A 58 18.11 1.66 9.32
CA VAL A 58 16.88 2.44 9.47
C VAL A 58 17.19 3.89 9.77
N ASN A 59 16.79 4.80 8.89
CA ASN A 59 16.78 6.23 9.12
C ASN A 59 15.40 6.69 9.63
N ARG A 60 15.22 6.67 10.96
CA ARG A 60 13.96 7.05 11.61
C ARG A 60 13.58 8.52 11.40
N SER A 61 14.57 9.41 11.35
CA SER A 61 14.33 10.84 11.11
C SER A 61 13.78 11.07 9.71
N LEU A 62 14.30 10.36 8.70
CA LEU A 62 13.77 10.41 7.34
C LEU A 62 12.35 9.82 7.26
N ALA A 63 12.11 8.66 7.87
CA ALA A 63 10.77 8.08 7.92
C ALA A 63 9.75 9.06 8.55
N HIS A 64 10.13 9.68 9.66
CA HIS A 64 9.29 10.64 10.37
C HIS A 64 8.99 11.88 9.53
N SER A 65 10.04 12.56 9.06
CA SER A 65 9.89 13.81 8.28
C SER A 65 9.20 13.62 6.93
N ARG A 66 9.27 12.44 6.30
CA ARG A 66 8.68 12.22 4.97
C ARG A 66 7.27 11.65 5.00
N VAL A 67 6.95 10.84 6.00
CA VAL A 67 5.69 10.09 6.04
C VAL A 67 5.06 10.12 7.43
N LEU A 68 5.76 9.75 8.50
CA LEU A 68 5.09 9.49 9.79
C LEU A 68 4.56 10.77 10.48
N ALA A 69 5.12 11.94 10.18
CA ALA A 69 4.62 13.24 10.65
C ALA A 69 3.39 13.74 9.85
N HIS A 70 3.02 13.05 8.76
CA HIS A 70 2.02 13.46 7.78
C HIS A 70 0.87 12.44 7.76
N LYS A 71 -0.17 12.68 8.57
CA LYS A 71 -1.28 11.73 8.73
C LYS A 71 -1.95 11.39 7.39
N GLU A 72 -2.09 12.35 6.48
CA GLU A 72 -2.70 12.15 5.18
C GLU A 72 -1.94 11.14 4.32
N ARG A 73 -0.61 11.14 4.40
CA ARG A 73 0.26 10.18 3.67
C ARG A 73 0.13 8.78 4.23
N LEU A 74 0.06 8.67 5.56
CA LEU A 74 -0.21 7.39 6.22
C LEU A 74 -1.58 6.84 5.85
N ASP A 75 -2.63 7.67 5.87
CA ASP A 75 -3.97 7.25 5.47
C ASP A 75 -3.99 6.77 4.01
N ASN A 76 -3.36 7.52 3.11
CA ASN A 76 -3.24 7.15 1.69
C ASN A 76 -2.44 5.85 1.49
N LEU A 77 -1.39 5.61 2.29
CA LEU A 77 -0.64 4.35 2.29
C LEU A 77 -1.54 3.17 2.65
N TYR A 78 -2.37 3.30 3.68
CA TYR A 78 -3.34 2.26 4.05
C TYR A 78 -4.41 2.04 2.97
N VAL A 79 -4.88 3.11 2.31
CA VAL A 79 -5.80 3.00 1.17
C VAL A 79 -5.16 2.20 0.04
N ALA A 80 -3.93 2.53 -0.37
CA ALA A 80 -3.22 1.81 -1.42
C ALA A 80 -3.03 0.32 -1.06
N PHE A 81 -2.65 0.04 0.19
CA PHE A 81 -2.54 -1.33 0.69
C PHE A 81 -3.88 -2.09 0.64
N ALA A 82 -4.97 -1.48 1.11
CA ALA A 82 -6.29 -2.11 1.11
C ALA A 82 -6.81 -2.39 -0.32
N VAL A 83 -6.57 -1.48 -1.26
CA VAL A 83 -6.90 -1.67 -2.68
C VAL A 83 -6.14 -2.86 -3.25
N MET A 84 -4.83 -2.92 -3.03
CA MET A 84 -4.00 -4.04 -3.50
C MET A 84 -4.42 -5.37 -2.87
N LEU A 85 -4.63 -5.39 -1.55
CA LEU A 85 -5.11 -6.57 -0.84
C LEU A 85 -6.46 -7.06 -1.40
N ARG A 86 -7.39 -6.14 -1.67
CA ARG A 86 -8.68 -6.49 -2.28
C ARG A 86 -8.52 -7.04 -3.70
N ALA A 87 -7.58 -6.50 -4.48
CA ALA A 87 -7.27 -7.01 -5.82
C ALA A 87 -6.75 -8.45 -5.75
N VAL A 88 -5.81 -8.74 -4.86
CA VAL A 88 -5.29 -10.11 -4.63
C VAL A 88 -6.39 -11.07 -4.20
N VAL A 89 -7.28 -10.66 -3.28
CA VAL A 89 -8.44 -11.46 -2.87
C VAL A 89 -9.34 -11.79 -4.06
N LYS A 90 -9.63 -10.81 -4.92
CA LYS A 90 -10.48 -11.01 -6.12
C LYS A 90 -9.79 -11.85 -7.19
N ALA A 91 -8.48 -11.75 -7.33
CA ALA A 91 -7.70 -12.48 -8.33
C ALA A 91 -7.33 -13.90 -7.91
N GLY A 92 -7.79 -14.38 -6.74
CA GLY A 92 -7.25 -15.58 -6.12
C GLY A 92 -7.33 -16.85 -6.99
N ASP A 93 -8.44 -17.05 -7.69
CA ASP A 93 -8.60 -18.20 -8.59
C ASP A 93 -7.70 -18.07 -9.82
N ALA A 94 -7.55 -16.86 -10.37
CA ALA A 94 -6.64 -16.59 -11.49
C ALA A 94 -5.17 -16.81 -11.12
N ILE A 95 -4.76 -16.39 -9.91
CA ILE A 95 -3.41 -16.65 -9.37
C ILE A 95 -3.17 -18.15 -9.23
N THR A 96 -4.16 -18.88 -8.72
CA THR A 96 -4.08 -20.34 -8.55
C THR A 96 -4.02 -21.07 -9.88
N ALA A 97 -4.66 -20.55 -10.93
CA ALA A 97 -4.57 -21.13 -12.28
C ALA A 97 -3.22 -20.82 -12.97
N ALA A 98 -2.65 -19.64 -12.72
CA ALA A 98 -1.45 -19.17 -13.43
C ALA A 98 -0.13 -19.74 -12.88
N VAL A 99 -0.04 -20.05 -11.59
CA VAL A 99 1.21 -20.58 -11.01
C VAL A 99 1.32 -22.09 -11.33
N PRO A 100 2.45 -22.62 -11.80
CA PRO A 100 2.56 -24.07 -12.04
C PRO A 100 2.59 -24.88 -10.71
N PRO A 101 2.20 -26.17 -10.72
CA PRO A 101 2.30 -27.05 -9.54
C PRO A 101 3.77 -27.27 -9.12
N ALA A 102 3.97 -27.67 -7.86
CA ALA A 102 5.27 -27.74 -7.20
C ALA A 102 6.31 -28.56 -8.00
N GLY A 103 7.50 -27.98 -8.18
CA GLY A 103 8.60 -28.53 -8.98
C GLY A 103 9.42 -27.44 -9.70
N ALA A 104 8.80 -26.28 -9.95
CA ALA A 104 9.45 -25.05 -10.40
C ALA A 104 9.73 -24.09 -9.23
N ALA A 105 10.58 -23.08 -9.44
CA ALA A 105 11.06 -22.10 -8.43
C ALA A 105 9.98 -21.45 -7.54
N MET A 106 8.71 -21.46 -7.96
CA MET A 106 7.56 -20.92 -7.23
C MET A 106 6.88 -21.91 -6.25
N GLY A 107 7.42 -23.11 -6.05
CA GLY A 107 6.81 -24.12 -5.17
C GLY A 107 6.60 -23.64 -3.73
N GLU A 108 7.49 -22.79 -3.21
CA GLU A 108 7.33 -22.16 -1.89
C GLU A 108 6.21 -21.13 -1.83
N GLY A 109 6.16 -20.23 -2.81
CA GLY A 109 5.10 -19.24 -2.89
C GLY A 109 3.72 -19.88 -3.08
N ARG A 110 3.63 -20.98 -3.84
CA ARG A 110 2.38 -21.72 -4.03
C ARG A 110 1.90 -22.40 -2.74
N ARG A 111 2.77 -23.09 -2.00
CA ARG A 111 2.38 -23.71 -0.72
C ARG A 111 1.91 -22.66 0.28
N GLU A 112 2.59 -21.52 0.38
CA GLU A 112 2.18 -20.43 1.27
C GLU A 112 0.83 -19.84 0.85
N TRP A 113 0.66 -19.61 -0.45
CA TRP A 113 -0.61 -19.16 -1.01
C TRP A 113 -1.76 -20.12 -0.67
N GLU A 114 -1.63 -21.40 -0.97
CA GLU A 114 -2.71 -22.38 -0.79
C GLU A 114 -3.02 -22.67 0.68
N THR A 115 -1.99 -22.76 1.53
CA THR A 115 -2.16 -23.20 2.93
C THR A 115 -2.47 -22.07 3.90
N ARG A 116 -1.97 -20.85 3.64
CA ARG A 116 -2.12 -19.71 4.56
C ARG A 116 -2.95 -18.58 4.00
N LEU A 117 -2.72 -18.16 2.76
CA LEU A 117 -3.32 -16.92 2.24
C LEU A 117 -4.72 -17.16 1.64
N LEU A 118 -4.86 -18.18 0.79
CA LEU A 118 -6.08 -18.52 0.05
C LEU A 118 -7.29 -18.83 0.95
N PRO A 119 -7.16 -19.55 2.08
CA PRO A 119 -8.29 -19.76 3.00
C PRO A 119 -8.81 -18.43 3.56
N GLY A 120 -7.89 -17.52 3.92
CA GLY A 120 -8.24 -16.19 4.39
C GLY A 120 -8.93 -15.35 3.33
N THR A 121 -8.41 -15.34 2.09
CA THR A 121 -9.02 -14.59 0.98
C THR A 121 -10.43 -15.09 0.65
N ARG A 122 -10.65 -16.41 0.62
CA ARG A 122 -11.97 -17.02 0.40
C ARG A 122 -12.98 -16.68 1.51
N ALA A 123 -12.56 -16.75 2.77
CA ALA A 123 -13.42 -16.37 3.89
C ALA A 123 -13.86 -14.90 3.84
N HIS A 124 -12.98 -13.99 3.39
CA HIS A 124 -13.32 -12.58 3.19
C HIS A 124 -14.16 -12.33 1.91
N GLY A 125 -14.04 -13.18 0.89
CA GLY A 125 -14.87 -13.17 -0.30
C GLY A 125 -16.32 -13.60 -0.04
N ALA A 126 -16.50 -14.73 0.65
CA ALA A 126 -17.81 -15.33 0.94
C ALA A 126 -18.70 -14.41 1.80
N ARG A 127 -18.14 -13.81 2.86
CA ARG A 127 -18.87 -12.85 3.74
C ARG A 127 -19.48 -11.67 2.99
N ARG A 128 -18.94 -11.27 1.83
CA ARG A 128 -19.53 -10.20 1.00
C ARG A 128 -20.61 -10.70 0.04
N ALA A 129 -20.56 -11.95 -0.40
CA ALA A 129 -21.64 -12.54 -1.19
C ALA A 129 -22.91 -12.66 -0.33
N ASP A 130 -22.77 -13.07 0.93
CA ASP A 130 -23.89 -13.16 1.87
C ASP A 130 -24.43 -11.78 2.28
N GLY A 131 -23.57 -10.76 2.40
CA GLY A 131 -23.99 -9.38 2.67
C GLY A 131 -24.72 -8.70 1.51
N ALA A 132 -24.42 -9.09 0.26
CA ALA A 132 -25.12 -8.59 -0.93
C ALA A 132 -26.50 -9.24 -1.14
N ARG A 133 -26.78 -10.35 -0.44
CA ARG A 133 -28.07 -11.04 -0.49
C ARG A 133 -29.21 -10.27 0.18
N TRP A 134 -28.90 -9.39 1.14
CA TRP A 134 -29.87 -8.54 1.86
C TRP A 134 -30.33 -7.29 1.10
N LEU A 135 -29.77 -7.00 -0.08
CA LEU A 135 -30.21 -5.90 -0.95
C LEU A 135 -31.14 -6.38 -2.08
N ALA A 136 -31.49 -7.67 -2.08
CA ALA A 136 -32.35 -8.31 -3.08
C ALA A 136 -33.69 -8.80 -2.50
N GLU A 137 -34.00 -8.45 -1.25
CA GLU A 137 -35.31 -8.61 -0.60
C GLU A 137 -35.82 -7.23 -0.15
#